data_AF-H6SKE1-F1
#
_entry.id   AF-H6SKE1-F1
#
_cell.length_a   1.000
_cell.length_b   1.000
_cell.length_c   1.000
_cell.angle_alpha   90.00
_cell.angle_beta   90.00
_cell.angle_gamma   90.00
#
_symmetry.space_group_name_H-M   'P 1'
#
loop_
_entity.id
_entity.type
_entity.pdbx_description
1 polymer ?
#
loop_
_entity_poly.entity_id
_entity_poly.type
_entity_poly.pdbx_seq_one_letter_code
_entity_poly.pdbx_strand_id
1 'polypeptide(L)'
;MRLGFCTDRGSRGPAARRGHQLVRGHLRALSRRRRDQDPHDGFQERRRQDLDVFLSQPGHDGRALHRVGEGPRPMKLQMSTRYALYAVMELAARPEQQVSAAEIAEKYGISSNHLAKVLRTLGRAGLVEAVRGMGGGYRLASDAKRITLLDIIALFEPIGSKTSGTREAGDTTAEGQALRRVLWEIEDMERATLESISLTTMLKLVRPVEVLDPPPPPLRRPGVVVA
;
A
#
# COMPACT_ATOMS: atom_id res chain seq x y z
N MET A 1 -46.23 -37.90 22.26
CA MET A 1 -46.14 -39.03 21.32
C MET A 1 -44.80 -38.94 20.61
N ARG A 2 -43.90 -39.90 20.89
CA ARG A 2 -42.56 -40.04 20.27
C ARG A 2 -42.69 -40.61 18.86
N LEU A 3 -41.67 -40.37 18.02
CA LEU A 3 -41.00 -41.26 17.04
C LEU A 3 -40.06 -40.34 16.21
N GLY A 4 -38.73 -40.46 16.15
CA GLY A 4 -37.83 -41.57 16.45
C GLY A 4 -37.62 -42.44 15.21
N PHE A 5 -36.65 -42.10 14.35
CA PHE A 5 -36.04 -43.05 13.41
C PHE A 5 -34.53 -42.76 13.24
N CYS A 6 -33.73 -43.66 13.81
CA CYS A 6 -32.36 -43.97 13.44
C CYS A 6 -32.37 -45.31 12.70
N THR A 7 -31.48 -45.48 11.71
CA THR A 7 -30.67 -46.68 11.36
C THR A 7 -30.01 -46.38 10.00
N ASP A 8 -28.70 -46.29 9.80
CA ASP A 8 -27.54 -47.17 10.09
C ASP A 8 -27.17 -48.12 8.92
N ARG A 9 -25.84 -48.22 8.68
CA ARG A 9 -25.04 -49.16 7.86
C ARG A 9 -25.22 -49.13 6.33
N GLY A 10 -24.19 -49.17 5.47
CA GLY A 10 -22.76 -49.50 5.58
C GLY A 10 -22.38 -50.66 4.64
N SER A 11 -21.48 -50.45 3.66
CA SER A 11 -20.60 -51.46 2.99
C SER A 11 -19.88 -50.83 1.78
N ARG A 12 -18.55 -50.65 1.78
CA ARG A 12 -17.41 -51.54 1.35
C ARG A 12 -17.31 -51.80 -0.18
N GLY A 13 -16.14 -51.46 -0.75
CA GLY A 13 -15.72 -51.49 -2.19
C GLY A 13 -15.58 -52.89 -2.84
N PRO A 14 -14.77 -53.15 -3.91
CA PRO A 14 -13.37 -52.67 -4.13
C PRO A 14 -12.84 -52.44 -5.59
N ALA A 15 -11.64 -51.84 -5.67
CA ALA A 15 -10.45 -52.04 -6.54
C ALA A 15 -10.48 -52.51 -8.02
N ALA A 16 -9.69 -51.81 -8.89
CA ALA A 16 -8.66 -52.33 -9.85
C ALA A 16 -8.19 -51.18 -10.79
N ARG A 17 -6.93 -50.72 -10.84
CA ARG A 17 -5.63 -51.25 -11.32
C ARG A 17 -5.32 -51.07 -12.83
N ARG A 18 -4.07 -50.62 -13.09
CA ARG A 18 -3.22 -50.60 -14.32
C ARG A 18 -3.41 -49.36 -15.22
N GLY A 19 -2.39 -48.69 -15.76
CA GLY A 19 -0.94 -48.92 -15.89
C GLY A 19 -0.43 -48.15 -17.12
N HIS A 20 0.90 -48.05 -17.29
CA HIS A 20 1.69 -47.46 -18.40
C HIS A 20 2.09 -45.98 -18.27
N GLN A 21 3.30 -45.55 -18.65
CA GLN A 21 4.63 -46.15 -18.83
C GLN A 21 5.60 -44.98 -19.08
N LEU A 22 6.83 -45.12 -18.60
CA LEU A 22 7.99 -44.26 -18.83
C LEU A 22 8.28 -44.00 -20.32
N VAL A 23 8.78 -42.80 -20.64
CA VAL A 23 9.87 -42.64 -21.63
C VAL A 23 10.89 -41.58 -21.16
N ARG A 24 12.15 -41.99 -21.09
CA ARG A 24 13.38 -41.19 -20.90
C ARG A 24 14.03 -40.93 -22.27
N GLY A 25 14.73 -39.80 -22.41
CA GLY A 25 15.84 -39.58 -23.36
C GLY A 25 16.26 -38.10 -23.39
N HIS A 26 17.40 -37.65 -22.81
CA HIS A 26 18.77 -37.61 -23.41
C HIS A 26 18.79 -36.80 -24.74
N LEU A 27 19.59 -35.75 -25.00
CA LEU A 27 21.00 -35.43 -24.71
C LEU A 27 21.36 -33.99 -25.20
N ARG A 28 22.37 -33.37 -24.57
CA ARG A 28 23.43 -32.45 -25.11
C ARG A 28 23.00 -31.09 -25.68
N ALA A 29 23.41 -29.95 -25.10
CA ALA A 29 24.78 -29.42 -24.98
C ALA A 29 25.50 -29.24 -26.34
N LEU A 30 25.42 -28.02 -26.89
CA LEU A 30 26.39 -27.49 -27.83
C LEU A 30 26.85 -26.10 -27.36
N SER A 31 27.96 -26.14 -26.64
CA SER A 31 28.87 -25.02 -26.45
C SER A 31 30.00 -25.14 -27.47
N ARG A 32 30.35 -24.02 -28.14
CA ARG A 32 31.67 -23.60 -28.69
C ARG A 32 31.43 -22.54 -29.79
N ARG A 33 31.65 -21.26 -29.50
CA ARG A 33 32.92 -20.49 -29.59
C ARG A 33 33.46 -20.31 -31.01
N ARG A 34 33.42 -19.05 -31.48
CA ARG A 34 34.45 -18.27 -32.21
C ARG A 34 34.09 -16.78 -31.93
N ARG A 35 34.85 -15.91 -31.25
CA ARG A 35 36.23 -15.40 -31.45
C ARG A 35 36.42 -14.94 -32.91
N ASP A 36 36.68 -13.69 -33.26
CA ASP A 36 37.39 -12.57 -32.64
C ASP A 36 37.08 -11.27 -33.42
N GLN A 37 37.58 -10.16 -32.87
CA GLN A 37 37.96 -8.88 -33.51
C GLN A 37 36.97 -7.71 -33.47
N ASP A 38 37.14 -6.90 -32.42
CA ASP A 38 37.23 -5.43 -32.50
C ASP A 38 38.22 -4.99 -33.60
N PRO A 39 37.92 -3.88 -34.29
CA PRO A 39 38.88 -2.78 -34.24
C PRO A 39 38.24 -1.39 -34.12
N HIS A 40 38.69 -0.68 -33.09
CA HIS A 40 39.11 0.73 -33.03
C HIS A 40 38.17 1.87 -33.46
N ASP A 41 37.97 2.75 -32.47
CA ASP A 41 38.20 4.21 -32.51
C ASP A 41 37.55 5.02 -33.63
N GLY A 42 36.64 5.92 -33.23
CA GLY A 42 36.34 7.06 -34.09
C GLY A 42 35.08 7.88 -33.85
N PHE A 43 34.32 7.71 -32.76
CA PHE A 43 33.08 8.50 -32.57
C PHE A 43 32.88 9.10 -31.17
N GLN A 44 33.97 9.33 -30.44
CA GLN A 44 34.00 10.40 -29.44
C GLN A 44 34.71 11.60 -30.09
N GLU A 45 34.04 12.76 -30.12
CA GLU A 45 34.58 14.14 -30.21
C GLU A 45 33.85 15.10 -31.18
N ARG A 46 32.76 14.73 -31.86
CA ARG A 46 32.00 15.71 -32.67
C ARG A 46 30.49 15.54 -32.62
N ARG A 47 29.88 16.05 -31.54
CA ARG A 47 28.69 16.94 -31.52
C ARG A 47 28.44 17.49 -30.11
N ARG A 48 29.48 18.11 -29.54
CA ARG A 48 29.40 19.04 -28.39
C ARG A 48 28.74 20.39 -28.77
N GLN A 49 27.88 20.43 -29.80
CA GLN A 49 27.28 21.68 -30.32
C GLN A 49 25.82 21.57 -30.75
N ASP A 50 25.10 20.50 -30.39
CA ASP A 50 23.61 20.46 -30.48
C ASP A 50 22.96 20.35 -29.09
N LEU A 51 23.73 20.62 -28.03
CA LEU A 51 23.26 20.68 -26.65
C LEU A 51 22.86 22.12 -26.29
N ASP A 52 22.03 22.75 -27.11
CA ASP A 52 21.40 24.06 -26.82
C ASP A 52 20.20 24.37 -27.76
N VAL A 53 19.46 23.36 -28.24
CA VAL A 53 18.17 23.63 -28.95
C VAL A 53 17.14 22.56 -28.63
N PHE A 54 16.71 22.51 -27.37
CA PHE A 54 15.30 22.28 -27.08
C PHE A 54 14.91 23.13 -25.88
N LEU A 55 14.96 24.44 -26.12
CA LEU A 55 14.32 25.43 -25.27
C LEU A 55 12.86 25.03 -25.08
N SER A 56 12.53 24.76 -23.82
CA SER A 56 11.23 24.89 -23.18
C SER A 56 10.13 25.42 -24.11
N GLN A 57 9.27 24.53 -24.60
CA GLN A 57 7.92 25.01 -24.94
C GLN A 57 7.21 25.31 -23.62
N PRO A 58 6.74 26.55 -23.38
CA PRO A 58 5.90 26.83 -22.23
C PRO A 58 4.62 26.01 -22.38
N GLY A 59 4.24 25.28 -21.32
CA GLY A 59 2.87 24.80 -21.22
C GLY A 59 1.93 25.98 -21.41
N HIS A 60 0.89 25.83 -22.22
CA HIS A 60 -0.09 26.89 -22.52
C HIS A 60 -0.85 27.39 -21.27
N ASP A 61 -0.60 26.79 -20.10
CA ASP A 61 -1.24 27.03 -18.81
C ASP A 61 -0.24 27.41 -17.68
N GLY A 62 1.06 27.61 -17.99
CA GLY A 62 2.05 28.06 -17.02
C GLY A 62 2.37 27.05 -15.90
N ARG A 63 1.95 25.79 -16.03
CA ARG A 63 2.30 24.72 -15.08
C ARG A 63 3.55 23.98 -15.53
N ALA A 64 4.45 23.74 -14.59
CA ALA A 64 5.64 22.93 -14.84
C ALA A 64 5.22 21.52 -15.28
N LEU A 65 5.61 21.11 -16.49
CA LEU A 65 5.58 19.72 -16.89
C LEU A 65 6.36 18.92 -15.84
N HIS A 66 5.73 17.87 -15.31
CA HIS A 66 6.37 16.95 -14.38
C HIS A 66 7.73 16.55 -14.94
N ARG A 67 8.79 16.78 -14.16
CA ARG A 67 10.15 16.36 -14.50
C ARG A 67 10.11 14.85 -14.78
N VAL A 68 10.42 14.47 -16.02
CA VAL A 68 10.51 13.08 -16.47
C VAL A 68 11.60 12.41 -15.63
N GLY A 69 11.21 11.67 -14.58
CA GLY A 69 12.13 11.07 -13.59
C GLY A 69 11.51 10.75 -12.22
N GLU A 70 10.35 11.31 -11.86
CA GLU A 70 9.64 10.90 -10.64
C GLU A 70 8.73 9.70 -10.94
N GLY A 71 8.97 8.56 -10.27
CA GLY A 71 8.07 7.41 -10.29
C GLY A 71 6.66 7.78 -9.80
N PRO A 72 5.69 6.85 -9.89
CA PRO A 72 4.30 7.12 -9.50
C PRO A 72 4.27 7.65 -8.06
N ARG A 73 3.66 8.83 -7.86
CA ARG A 73 3.50 9.40 -6.53
C ARG A 73 2.54 8.53 -5.73
N PRO A 74 2.82 8.24 -4.44
CA PRO A 74 1.94 7.44 -3.62
C PRO A 74 0.57 8.13 -3.46
N MET A 75 -0.44 7.31 -3.19
CA MET A 75 -1.81 7.75 -2.90
C MET A 75 -1.82 8.89 -1.86
N LYS A 76 -2.63 9.94 -2.14
CA LYS A 76 -2.80 11.08 -1.25
C LYS A 76 -3.99 10.84 -0.30
N LEU A 77 -3.68 10.55 0.95
CA LEU A 77 -4.67 10.42 2.03
C LEU A 77 -4.86 11.74 2.79
N GLN A 78 -6.09 11.97 3.25
CA GLN A 78 -6.40 12.97 4.27
C GLN A 78 -5.58 12.74 5.53
N MET A 79 -5.33 13.82 6.28
CA MET A 79 -4.61 13.73 7.55
C MET A 79 -5.34 12.87 8.58
N SER A 80 -6.68 12.97 8.64
CA SER A 80 -7.49 12.14 9.52
C SER A 80 -7.31 10.64 9.24
N THR A 81 -7.27 10.25 7.97
CA THR A 81 -7.02 8.87 7.54
C THR A 81 -5.63 8.39 8.00
N ARG A 82 -4.60 9.21 7.81
CA ARG A 82 -3.24 8.90 8.27
C ARG A 82 -3.17 8.74 9.79
N TYR A 83 -3.80 9.66 10.54
CA TYR A 83 -3.85 9.61 12.00
C TYR A 83 -4.62 8.39 12.51
N ALA A 84 -5.68 7.99 11.81
CA ALA A 84 -6.41 6.78 12.11
C ALA A 84 -5.51 5.55 11.95
N LEU A 85 -4.79 5.46 10.84
CA LEU A 85 -3.83 4.39 10.58
C LEU A 85 -2.71 4.33 11.63
N TYR A 86 -2.13 5.47 12.00
CA TYR A 86 -1.12 5.52 13.08
C TYR A 86 -1.67 5.03 14.41
N ALA A 87 -2.86 5.51 14.80
CA ALA A 87 -3.49 5.11 16.04
C ALA A 87 -3.76 3.60 16.08
N VAL A 88 -4.39 3.02 15.05
CA VAL A 88 -4.72 1.59 15.06
C VAL A 88 -3.48 0.70 14.95
N MET A 89 -2.43 1.13 14.23
CA MET A 89 -1.15 0.41 14.23
C MET A 89 -0.48 0.43 15.61
N GLU A 90 -0.55 1.55 16.33
CA GLU A 90 0.01 1.64 17.68
C GLU A 90 -0.71 0.71 18.65
N LEU A 91 -2.05 0.66 18.56
CA LEU A 91 -2.87 -0.24 19.37
C LEU A 91 -2.63 -1.71 18.98
N ALA A 92 -2.50 -1.99 17.69
CA ALA A 92 -2.24 -3.34 17.17
C ALA A 92 -0.86 -3.88 17.60
N ALA A 93 0.14 -2.99 17.74
CA ALA A 93 1.47 -3.36 18.19
C ALA A 93 1.53 -3.72 19.68
N ARG A 94 0.51 -3.34 20.47
CA ARG A 94 0.45 -3.56 21.92
C ARG A 94 -0.89 -4.16 22.35
N PRO A 95 -1.25 -5.36 21.86
CA PRO A 95 -2.59 -5.93 22.04
C PRO A 95 -2.99 -6.15 23.51
N GLU A 96 -2.02 -6.38 24.39
CA GLU A 96 -2.24 -6.61 25.82
C GLU A 96 -2.29 -5.32 26.67
N GLN A 97 -2.11 -4.15 26.05
CA GLN A 97 -2.01 -2.87 26.74
C GLN A 97 -3.10 -1.90 26.28
N GLN A 98 -3.43 -0.98 27.17
CA GLN A 98 -4.23 0.19 26.83
C GLN A 98 -3.29 1.35 26.56
N VAL A 99 -3.44 2.01 25.43
CA VAL A 99 -2.60 3.16 25.06
C VAL A 99 -3.44 4.43 25.18
N SER A 100 -2.94 5.41 25.91
CA SER A 100 -3.67 6.66 26.10
C SER A 100 -3.69 7.48 24.80
N ALA A 101 -4.75 8.27 24.59
CA ALA A 101 -4.78 9.20 23.46
C ALA A 101 -3.63 10.22 23.53
N ALA A 102 -3.23 10.65 24.73
CA ALA A 102 -2.11 11.57 24.90
C ALA A 102 -0.80 10.97 24.39
N GLU A 103 -0.54 9.70 24.71
CA GLU A 103 0.67 8.99 24.26
C GLU A 103 0.71 8.85 22.74
N ILE A 104 -0.40 8.47 22.10
CA ILE A 104 -0.49 8.39 20.63
C ILE A 104 -0.30 9.79 20.02
N ALA A 105 -0.93 10.82 20.58
CA ALA A 105 -0.83 12.20 20.09
C ALA A 105 0.62 12.69 20.13
N GLU A 106 1.31 12.47 21.25
CA GLU A 106 2.71 12.84 21.44
C GLU A 106 3.62 12.10 20.47
N LYS A 107 3.48 10.76 20.38
CA LYS A 107 4.32 9.92 19.53
C LYS A 107 4.30 10.34 18.05
N TYR A 108 3.15 10.77 17.55
CA TYR A 108 2.96 11.10 16.13
C TYR A 108 2.85 12.59 15.85
N GLY A 109 3.04 13.47 16.85
CA GLY A 109 2.93 14.92 16.69
C GLY A 109 1.52 15.38 16.28
N ILE A 110 0.48 14.71 16.77
CA ILE A 110 -0.92 14.98 16.44
C ILE A 110 -1.55 15.82 17.55
N SER A 111 -2.32 16.86 17.20
CA SER A 111 -3.07 17.59 18.24
C SER A 111 -4.10 16.69 18.94
N SER A 112 -4.21 16.82 20.27
CA SER A 112 -5.12 16.00 21.08
C SER A 112 -6.57 16.08 20.60
N ASN A 113 -7.02 17.26 20.15
CA ASN A 113 -8.38 17.45 19.62
C ASN A 113 -8.60 16.67 18.31
N HIS A 114 -7.64 16.69 17.39
CA HIS A 114 -7.76 15.95 16.13
C HIS A 114 -7.74 14.45 16.38
N LEU A 115 -6.80 13.97 17.20
CA LEU A 115 -6.75 12.55 17.55
C LEU A 115 -8.03 12.10 18.27
N ALA A 116 -8.59 12.90 19.18
CA ALA A 116 -9.85 12.58 19.84
C ALA A 116 -11.02 12.42 18.84
N LYS A 117 -11.09 13.28 17.80
CA LYS A 117 -12.09 13.14 16.72
C LYS A 117 -11.89 11.84 15.94
N VAL A 118 -10.64 11.52 15.60
CA VAL A 118 -10.28 10.28 14.88
C VAL A 118 -10.65 9.03 15.71
N LEU A 119 -10.24 8.97 16.97
CA LEU A 119 -10.53 7.86 17.88
C LEU A 119 -12.03 7.70 18.13
N ARG A 120 -12.79 8.80 18.17
CA ARG A 120 -14.26 8.74 18.24
C ARG A 120 -14.86 8.11 16.99
N THR A 121 -14.39 8.45 15.79
CA THR A 121 -14.85 7.81 14.55
C THR A 121 -14.53 6.33 14.54
N LEU A 122 -13.30 5.96 14.89
CA LEU A 122 -12.87 4.55 14.98
C LEU A 122 -13.69 3.76 16.02
N GLY A 123 -13.97 4.37 17.18
CA GLY A 123 -14.77 3.74 18.22
C GLY A 123 -16.23 3.53 17.83
N ARG A 124 -16.82 4.49 17.09
CA ARG A 124 -18.18 4.31 16.51
C ARG A 124 -18.24 3.22 15.46
N ALA A 125 -17.14 2.97 14.75
CA ALA A 125 -17.01 1.88 13.80
C ALA A 125 -16.70 0.53 14.48
N GLY A 126 -16.52 0.49 15.80
CA GLY A 126 -16.20 -0.73 16.53
C GLY A 126 -14.79 -1.26 16.24
N LEU A 127 -13.86 -0.42 15.79
CA LEU A 127 -12.47 -0.82 15.54
C LEU A 127 -11.59 -0.67 16.79
N VAL A 128 -11.94 0.26 17.67
CA VAL A 128 -11.23 0.53 18.93
C VAL A 128 -12.22 0.65 20.09
N GLU A 129 -11.77 0.28 21.28
CA GLU A 129 -12.54 0.40 22.52
C GLU A 129 -11.86 1.36 23.48
N ALA A 130 -12.63 2.30 24.02
CA ALA A 130 -12.18 3.21 25.05
C ALA A 130 -12.40 2.58 26.44
N VAL A 131 -11.33 2.48 27.22
CA VAL A 131 -11.38 2.05 28.62
C VAL A 131 -11.30 3.27 29.52
N ARG A 132 -12.25 3.38 30.44
CA ARG A 132 -12.32 4.49 31.42
C ARG A 132 -11.61 4.12 32.72
N GLY A 133 -11.13 5.11 33.45
CA GLY A 133 -10.52 4.96 34.77
C GLY A 133 -9.04 5.36 34.81
N MET A 134 -8.41 5.19 35.98
CA MET A 134 -6.98 5.41 36.16
C MET A 134 -6.21 4.34 35.38
N GLY A 135 -5.35 4.75 34.44
CA GLY A 135 -4.71 3.85 33.48
C GLY A 135 -5.58 3.49 32.26
N GLY A 136 -6.71 4.19 32.07
CA GLY A 136 -7.55 4.05 30.89
C GLY A 136 -6.86 4.48 29.59
N GLY A 137 -7.49 4.18 28.47
CA GLY A 137 -6.92 4.42 27.16
C GLY A 137 -7.74 3.76 26.07
N TYR A 138 -7.09 3.39 24.98
CA TYR A 138 -7.69 2.70 23.86
C TYR A 138 -6.99 1.35 23.65
N ARG A 139 -7.73 0.38 23.12
CA ARG A 139 -7.22 -0.89 22.57
C ARG A 139 -7.99 -1.23 21.29
N LEU A 140 -7.49 -2.17 20.50
CA LEU A 140 -8.28 -2.72 19.41
C LEU A 140 -9.50 -3.48 19.94
N ALA A 141 -10.62 -3.38 19.23
CA ALA A 141 -11.84 -4.12 19.54
C ALA A 141 -11.82 -5.57 19.04
N SER A 142 -10.90 -5.90 18.12
CA SER A 142 -10.78 -7.22 17.51
C SER A 142 -9.33 -7.51 17.06
N ASP A 143 -9.06 -8.76 16.69
CA ASP A 143 -7.73 -9.20 16.22
C ASP A 143 -7.29 -8.38 14.98
N ALA A 144 -6.06 -7.88 15.00
CA ALA A 144 -5.43 -7.14 13.90
C ALA A 144 -5.38 -7.92 12.57
N LYS A 145 -5.55 -9.24 12.58
CA LYS A 145 -5.69 -10.07 11.37
C LYS A 145 -7.03 -9.88 10.66
N ARG A 146 -8.06 -9.43 11.38
CA ARG A 146 -9.42 -9.24 10.86
C ARG A 146 -9.70 -7.82 10.41
N ILE A 147 -8.85 -6.86 10.80
CA ILE A 147 -8.98 -5.45 10.43
C ILE A 147 -8.13 -5.19 9.19
N THR A 148 -8.76 -4.72 8.12
CA THR A 148 -8.14 -4.38 6.84
C THR A 148 -7.88 -2.87 6.71
N LEU A 149 -7.05 -2.47 5.75
CA LEU A 149 -6.88 -1.06 5.42
C LEU A 149 -8.20 -0.44 4.94
N LEU A 150 -9.02 -1.20 4.20
CA LEU A 150 -10.32 -0.76 3.74
C LEU A 150 -11.24 -0.36 4.92
N ASP A 151 -11.27 -1.16 5.99
CA ASP A 151 -12.11 -0.89 7.18
C ASP A 151 -11.79 0.46 7.82
N ILE A 152 -10.54 0.91 7.72
CA ILE A 152 -10.07 2.16 8.32
C ILE A 152 -10.22 3.31 7.32
N ILE A 153 -9.75 3.12 6.08
CA ILE A 153 -9.70 4.18 5.07
C ILE A 153 -11.10 4.61 4.64
N ALA A 154 -12.05 3.67 4.49
CA ALA A 154 -13.42 3.96 4.10
C ALA A 154 -14.20 4.82 5.11
N LEU A 155 -13.70 4.99 6.35
CA LEU A 155 -14.31 5.89 7.34
C LEU A 155 -13.99 7.36 7.12
N PHE A 156 -12.94 7.66 6.36
CA PHE A 156 -12.42 9.02 6.18
C PHE A 156 -12.32 9.42 4.70
N GLU A 157 -12.19 8.46 3.80
CA GLU A 157 -12.11 8.65 2.36
C GLU A 157 -13.36 8.09 1.66
N PRO A 158 -13.77 8.65 0.52
CA PRO A 158 -14.94 8.19 -0.25
C PRO A 158 -14.65 6.91 -1.07
N ILE A 159 -13.95 5.92 -0.50
CA ILE A 159 -13.54 4.71 -1.24
C ILE A 159 -14.72 3.76 -1.47
N GLY A 160 -15.05 3.61 -2.76
CA GLY A 160 -16.13 2.78 -3.31
C GLY A 160 -17.50 3.03 -2.68
N SER A 161 -17.74 4.24 -2.19
CA SER A 161 -19.11 4.69 -1.97
C SER A 161 -19.80 4.72 -3.32
N LYS A 162 -20.74 3.79 -3.55
CA LYS A 162 -21.56 3.73 -4.79
C LYS A 162 -22.33 5.04 -5.06
N THR A 163 -22.33 5.96 -4.11
CA THR A 163 -23.04 7.24 -4.15
C THR A 163 -22.12 8.46 -4.30
N SER A 164 -20.80 8.31 -4.43
CA SER A 164 -19.88 9.46 -4.54
C SER A 164 -19.80 10.09 -5.94
N GLY A 165 -20.40 9.46 -6.95
CA GLY A 165 -20.53 10.07 -8.27
C GLY A 165 -21.58 11.16 -8.26
N THR A 166 -21.17 12.43 -8.10
CA THR A 166 -21.98 13.56 -8.55
C THR A 166 -22.32 13.29 -10.00
N ARG A 167 -23.61 13.17 -10.36
CA ARG A 167 -24.00 12.97 -11.76
C ARG A 167 -23.43 14.10 -12.59
N GLU A 168 -22.53 13.79 -13.50
CA GLU A 168 -21.98 14.76 -14.42
C GLU A 168 -22.88 14.86 -15.66
N ALA A 169 -22.91 16.03 -16.29
CA ALA A 169 -23.75 16.27 -17.47
C ALA A 169 -23.48 15.23 -18.59
N GLY A 170 -22.27 14.68 -18.66
CA GLY A 170 -21.85 13.67 -19.63
C GLY A 170 -22.24 12.22 -19.29
N ASP A 171 -22.69 11.90 -18.08
CA ASP A 171 -22.89 10.51 -17.63
C ASP A 171 -23.94 9.72 -18.42
N THR A 172 -24.85 10.43 -19.10
CA THR A 172 -25.91 9.83 -19.90
C THR A 172 -25.51 9.52 -21.33
N THR A 173 -24.40 10.08 -21.83
CA THR A 173 -23.91 9.79 -23.18
C THR A 173 -23.26 8.41 -23.26
N ALA A 174 -23.05 7.88 -24.48
CA ALA A 174 -22.37 6.61 -24.66
C ALA A 174 -20.93 6.64 -24.12
N GLU A 175 -20.24 7.76 -24.29
CA GLU A 175 -18.87 8.02 -23.82
C GLU A 175 -18.83 8.10 -22.29
N GLY A 176 -19.74 8.84 -21.65
CA GLY A 176 -19.82 8.91 -20.19
C GLY A 176 -20.12 7.55 -19.56
N GLN A 177 -20.99 6.75 -20.17
CA GLN A 177 -21.26 5.39 -19.74
C GLN A 177 -20.06 4.45 -19.94
N ALA A 178 -19.26 4.63 -20.99
CA ALA A 178 -18.03 3.87 -21.19
C ALA A 178 -16.96 4.25 -20.17
N LEU A 179 -16.75 5.56 -19.94
CA LEU A 179 -15.81 6.07 -18.95
C LEU A 179 -16.15 5.59 -17.54
N ARG A 180 -17.42 5.71 -17.13
CA ARG A 180 -17.88 5.28 -15.81
C ARG A 180 -17.65 3.79 -15.56
N ARG A 181 -17.79 2.94 -16.58
CA ARG A 181 -17.48 1.52 -16.47
C ARG A 181 -16.00 1.31 -16.14
N VAL A 182 -15.09 1.95 -16.87
CA VAL A 182 -13.65 1.84 -16.60
C VAL A 182 -13.29 2.37 -15.21
N LEU A 183 -13.84 3.52 -14.82
CA LEU A 183 -13.58 4.09 -13.50
C LEU A 183 -14.07 3.18 -12.37
N TRP A 184 -15.22 2.53 -12.54
CA TRP A 184 -15.70 1.54 -11.57
C TRP A 184 -14.79 0.32 -11.46
N GLU A 185 -14.24 -0.19 -12.56
CA GLU A 185 -13.28 -1.30 -12.50
C GLU A 185 -12.01 -0.89 -11.73
N ILE A 186 -11.55 0.35 -11.89
CA ILE A 186 -10.41 0.88 -11.14
C ILE A 186 -10.74 1.00 -9.65
N GLU A 187 -11.90 1.57 -9.31
CA GLU A 187 -12.35 1.69 -7.92
C GLU A 187 -12.54 0.32 -7.26
N ASP A 188 -13.02 -0.68 -7.99
CA ASP A 188 -13.17 -2.05 -7.49
C ASP A 188 -11.80 -2.70 -7.24
N MET A 189 -10.84 -2.50 -8.15
CA MET A 189 -9.46 -2.96 -7.96
C MET A 189 -8.78 -2.29 -6.76
N GLU A 190 -8.98 -0.98 -6.58
CA GLU A 190 -8.48 -0.23 -5.42
C GLU A 190 -9.09 -0.77 -4.13
N ARG A 191 -10.41 -0.96 -4.10
CA ARG A 191 -11.13 -1.54 -2.96
C ARG A 191 -10.59 -2.92 -2.61
N ALA A 192 -10.50 -3.82 -3.59
CA ALA A 192 -10.00 -5.18 -3.39
C ALA A 192 -8.56 -5.18 -2.87
N THR A 193 -7.73 -4.26 -3.36
CA THR A 193 -6.35 -4.08 -2.88
C THR A 193 -6.34 -3.68 -1.41
N LEU A 194 -7.12 -2.66 -1.02
CA LEU A 194 -7.19 -2.20 0.37
C LEU A 194 -7.79 -3.25 1.31
N GLU A 195 -8.76 -4.03 0.83
CA GLU A 195 -9.38 -5.13 1.58
C GLU A 195 -8.40 -6.28 1.83
N SER A 196 -7.51 -6.55 0.88
CA SER A 196 -6.53 -7.65 1.01
C SER A 196 -5.43 -7.40 2.06
N ILE A 197 -5.24 -6.14 2.49
CA ILE A 197 -4.14 -5.75 3.38
C ILE A 197 -4.67 -5.61 4.81
N SER A 198 -4.34 -6.58 5.68
CA SER A 198 -4.65 -6.52 7.11
C SER A 198 -3.69 -5.62 7.91
N LEU A 199 -4.10 -5.18 9.11
CA LEU A 199 -3.20 -4.53 10.07
C LEU A 199 -2.02 -5.41 10.46
N THR A 200 -2.22 -6.73 10.54
CA THR A 200 -1.10 -7.67 10.77
C THR A 200 -0.06 -7.59 9.64
N THR A 201 -0.51 -7.46 8.39
CA THR A 201 0.39 -7.25 7.25
C THR A 201 1.14 -5.93 7.39
N MET A 202 0.44 -4.86 7.78
CA MET A 202 1.07 -3.55 8.03
C MET A 202 2.16 -3.62 9.10
N LEU A 203 1.89 -4.28 10.23
CA LEU A 203 2.86 -4.43 11.33
C LEU A 203 4.13 -5.18 10.89
N LYS A 204 4.03 -6.17 10.00
CA LYS A 204 5.21 -6.87 9.46
C LYS A 204 6.09 -5.98 8.58
N LEU A 205 5.52 -4.92 8.00
CA LEU A 205 6.26 -3.96 7.16
C LEU A 205 6.96 -2.89 7.99
N VAL A 206 6.50 -2.65 9.22
CA VAL A 206 7.22 -1.85 10.22
C VAL A 206 8.43 -2.66 10.70
N ARG A 207 9.42 -2.84 9.82
CA ARG A 207 10.77 -3.23 10.26
C ARG A 207 11.28 -2.11 11.15
N PRO A 208 12.14 -2.39 12.15
CA PRO A 208 12.95 -1.33 12.74
C PRO A 208 13.58 -0.57 11.59
N VAL A 209 13.37 0.74 11.55
CA VAL A 209 14.21 1.61 10.74
C VAL A 209 15.63 1.30 11.24
N GLU A 210 16.43 0.57 10.44
CA GLU A 210 17.87 0.71 10.56
C GLU A 210 18.08 2.21 10.44
N VAL A 211 18.47 2.83 11.55
CA VAL A 211 18.74 4.25 11.64
C VAL A 211 19.66 4.56 10.47
N LEU A 212 19.12 5.18 9.41
CA LEU A 212 19.95 5.86 8.44
C LEU A 212 20.74 6.83 9.30
N ASP A 213 22.05 6.58 9.43
CA ASP A 213 22.95 7.40 10.23
C ASP A 213 22.60 8.87 10.01
N PRO A 214 22.42 9.67 11.08
CA PRO A 214 22.20 11.09 10.90
C PRO A 214 23.30 11.61 9.97
N PRO A 215 22.95 12.44 8.96
CA PRO A 215 23.94 12.93 8.01
C PRO A 215 25.12 13.51 8.79
N PRO A 216 26.37 13.17 8.42
CA PRO A 216 27.53 13.62 9.16
C PRO A 216 27.47 15.14 9.32
N PRO A 217 27.85 15.68 10.50
CA PRO A 217 27.79 17.11 10.73
C PRO A 217 28.54 17.84 9.59
N PRO A 218 28.03 18.99 9.13
CA PRO A 218 28.64 19.71 8.02
C PRO A 218 30.12 19.94 8.34
N LEU A 219 31.00 19.53 7.42
CA LEU A 219 32.43 19.76 7.54
C LEU A 219 32.65 21.25 7.77
N ARG A 220 33.21 21.61 8.93
CA ARG A 220 33.67 22.98 9.19
C ARG A 220 34.66 23.33 8.10
N ARG A 221 34.30 24.26 7.22
CA ARG A 221 35.26 24.84 6.28
C ARG A 221 36.41 25.40 7.11
N PRO A 222 37.68 25.05 6.83
CA PRO A 222 38.80 25.69 7.49
C PRO A 222 38.64 27.20 7.32
N GLY A 223 38.72 27.93 8.43
CA GLY A 223 38.55 29.36 8.44
C GLY A 223 39.46 29.98 7.40
N VAL A 224 38.90 30.80 6.52
CA VAL A 224 39.69 31.72 5.71
C VAL A 224 40.37 32.64 6.70
N VAL A 225 41.65 32.40 6.96
CA VAL A 225 42.53 33.37 7.60
C VAL A 225 42.66 34.49 6.59
N VAL A 226 41.90 35.56 6.80
CA VAL A 226 42.12 36.82 6.10
C VAL A 226 43.42 37.38 6.65
N ALA A 227 44.45 37.38 5.81
CA ALA A 227 45.74 38.02 6.07
C ALA A 227 45.63 39.54 5.95
#